data_AF-A0A6L3T0S3-F1
#
_entry.id   AF-A0A6L3T0S3-F1
#
_cell.length_a   1.000
_cell.length_b   1.000
_cell.length_c   1.000
_cell.angle_alpha   90.00
_cell.angle_beta   90.00
_cell.angle_gamma   90.00
#
_symmetry.space_group_name_H-M   'P 1'
#
loop_
_entity.id
_entity.type
_entity.pdbx_description
1 polymer ?
#
loop_
_entity_poly.entity_id
_entity_poly.type
_entity_poly.pdbx_seq_one_letter_code
_entity_poly.pdbx_strand_id
1 'polypeptide(L)' 'MQAGKIFFTANELMKRWESRVSVRTMANWRSQSTGPKYVKIGGRIVYPVEAVIEWEEARTVAGTNQYRR' A
#
# COMPACT_ATOMS: atom_id res chain seq x y z
N MET A 1 6.95 -7.05 19.10
CA MET A 1 5.49 -7.18 18.86
C MET A 1 4.93 -5.79 18.61
N GLN A 2 4.76 -5.37 17.35
CA GLN A 2 4.23 -4.03 17.06
C GLN A 2 2.70 -4.08 17.08
N ALA A 3 2.18 -3.39 18.10
CA ALA A 3 0.80 -3.30 18.54
C ALA A 3 -0.20 -2.88 17.44
N GLY A 4 -1.38 -3.53 17.46
CA GLY A 4 -2.74 -2.94 17.42
C GLY A 4 -3.04 -1.70 16.59
N LYS A 5 -2.26 -1.37 15.55
CA LYS A 5 -2.56 -0.25 14.66
C LYS A 5 -3.54 -0.71 13.61
N ILE A 6 -4.68 -0.02 13.54
CA ILE A 6 -5.74 -0.25 12.57
C ILE A 6 -5.46 0.48 11.25
N PHE A 7 -4.67 1.56 11.31
CA PHE A 7 -4.35 2.40 10.16
C PHE A 7 -2.84 2.69 10.07
N PHE A 8 -2.32 2.67 8.84
CA PHE A 8 -0.96 3.07 8.48
C PHE A 8 -0.98 4.38 7.71
N THR A 9 -0.10 5.30 8.05
CA THR A 9 0.23 6.42 7.16
C THR A 9 1.08 5.94 5.99
N ALA A 10 1.18 6.73 4.92
CA ALA A 10 2.04 6.42 3.78
C ALA A 10 3.49 6.12 4.22
N ASN A 11 4.02 6.90 5.17
CA ASN A 11 5.38 6.72 5.66
C ASN A 11 5.56 5.42 6.46
N GLU A 12 4.56 5.05 7.26
CA GLU A 12 4.59 3.77 7.99
C GLU A 12 4.44 2.58 7.05
N LEU A 13 3.61 2.70 6.01
CA LEU A 13 3.44 1.65 5.00
C LEU A 13 4.75 1.40 4.25
N MET A 14 5.48 2.46 3.88
CA MET A 14 6.81 2.33 3.30
C MET A 14 7.79 1.60 4.23
N LYS A 15 7.77 1.94 5.52
CA LYS A 15 8.63 1.28 6.51
C LYS A 15 8.28 -0.20 6.67
N ARG A 16 6.99 -0.55 6.64
CA ARG A 16 6.51 -1.94 6.65
C ARG A 16 7.02 -2.72 5.43
N TRP A 17 7.01 -2.10 4.25
CA TRP A 17 7.52 -2.71 3.02
C TRP A 17 9.03 -2.58 2.84
N GLU A 18 9.80 -2.30 3.92
CA GLU A 18 11.26 -2.16 3.88
C GLU A 18 11.75 -1.19 2.79
N SER A 19 11.01 -0.10 2.55
CA SER A 19 11.28 0.86 1.46
C SER A 19 11.27 0.27 0.05
N ARG A 20 10.74 -0.94 -0.15
CA ARG A 20 10.55 -1.53 -1.50
C ARG A 20 9.56 -0.74 -2.35
N VAL A 21 8.67 0.01 -1.70
CA VAL A 21 7.74 0.93 -2.35
C VAL A 21 8.06 2.34 -1.90
N SER A 22 8.42 3.20 -2.85
CA SER A 22 8.71 4.61 -2.59
C SER A 22 7.43 5.45 -2.51
N VAL A 23 7.49 6.63 -1.87
CA VAL A 23 6.41 7.63 -1.84
C VAL A 23 5.91 7.91 -3.26
N ARG A 24 6.83 7.96 -4.23
CA ARG A 24 6.51 8.20 -5.64
C ARG A 24 5.61 7.11 -6.21
N THR A 25 5.84 5.85 -5.84
CA THR A 25 4.98 4.72 -6.24
C THR A 25 3.60 4.83 -5.60
N MET A 26 3.51 5.19 -4.32
CA MET A 26 2.21 5.42 -3.67
C MET A 26 1.45 6.60 -4.29
N ALA A 27 2.14 7.69 -4.64
CA ALA A 27 1.53 8.82 -5.35
C ALA A 27 1.03 8.41 -6.74
N ASN A 28 1.80 7.58 -7.45
CA ASN A 28 1.40 7.04 -8.75
C ASN A 28 0.16 6.14 -8.62
N TRP A 29 0.11 5.26 -7.61
CA TRP A 29 -1.07 4.44 -7.35
C TRP A 29 -2.30 5.25 -6.98
N ARG A 30 -2.15 6.37 -6.25
CA ARG A 30 -3.27 7.30 -6.01
C ARG A 30 -3.77 7.92 -7.31
N SER A 31 -2.86 8.36 -8.18
CA SER A 31 -3.21 8.93 -9.48
C SER A 31 -3.91 7.92 -10.39
N GLN A 32 -3.46 6.67 -10.38
CA GLN A 32 -4.03 5.60 -11.20
C GLN A 32 -5.25 4.94 -10.57
N SER A 33 -5.60 5.29 -9.33
CA SER A 33 -6.59 4.56 -8.51
C SER A 33 -6.26 3.06 -8.33
N THR A 34 -5.01 2.67 -8.56
CA THR A 34 -4.55 1.27 -8.56
C THR A 34 -3.67 0.99 -7.34
N GLY A 35 -4.22 1.15 -6.14
CA GLY A 35 -3.50 1.03 -4.86
C GLY A 35 -4.35 0.45 -3.73
N PRO A 36 -3.76 0.21 -2.55
CA PRO A 36 -4.52 -0.23 -1.38
C PRO A 36 -5.56 0.84 -1.02
N LYS A 37 -6.75 0.40 -0.59
CA LYS A 37 -7.84 1.32 -0.23
C LYS A 37 -7.32 2.27 0.85
N TYR A 38 -7.64 3.55 0.71
CA TYR A 38 -7.21 4.58 1.64
C TYR A 38 -8.41 5.34 2.17
N VAL A 39 -8.28 5.82 3.40
CA VAL A 39 -9.26 6.66 4.07
C VAL A 39 -8.66 8.06 4.21
N LYS A 40 -9.44 9.08 3.86
CA LYS A 40 -9.06 10.48 4.02
C LYS A 40 -9.68 11.01 5.31
N ILE A 41 -8.85 11.32 6.30
CA ILE A 41 -9.28 11.84 7.61
C ILE A 41 -8.63 13.20 7.82
N GLY A 42 -9.42 14.28 7.86
CA GLY A 42 -8.92 15.63 8.16
C GLY A 42 -7.78 16.11 7.26
N GLY A 43 -7.79 15.73 5.98
CA GLY A 43 -6.72 16.07 5.02
C GLY A 43 -5.53 15.11 5.01
N ARG A 44 -5.50 14.11 5.90
CA ARG A 44 -4.48 13.06 5.93
C ARG A 44 -4.99 11.80 5.24
N ILE A 45 -4.10 11.13 4.52
CA ILE A 45 -4.38 9.84 3.87
C ILE A 45 -3.80 8.72 4.73
N VAL A 46 -4.67 7.83 5.19
CA VAL A 46 -4.31 6.65 5.97
C VAL A 46 -4.81 5.38 5.28
N TYR A 47 -4.14 4.26 5.54
CA TYR A 47 -4.37 2.97 4.92
C TYR A 47 -4.77 1.98 6.01
N PRO A 48 -6.01 1.49 6.03
CA PRO A 48 -6.41 0.42 6.95
C PRO A 48 -5.52 -0.81 6.76
N VAL A 49 -5.17 -1.50 7.83
CA VAL A 49 -4.34 -2.71 7.75
C VAL A 49 -5.02 -3.78 6.91
N GLU A 50 -6.33 -3.99 7.10
CA GLU A 50 -7.12 -4.95 6.34
C GLU A 50 -7.09 -4.61 4.84
N ALA A 51 -7.29 -3.34 4.48
CA ALA A 51 -7.22 -2.90 3.10
C ALA A 51 -5.84 -3.07 2.46
N VAL A 52 -4.77 -2.93 3.25
CA VAL A 52 -3.40 -3.20 2.80
C VAL A 52 -3.22 -4.69 2.56
N ILE A 53 -3.67 -5.54 3.48
CA ILE A 53 -3.58 -7.01 3.37
C ILE A 53 -4.41 -7.50 2.17
N GLU A 54 -5.67 -7.10 2.05
CA GLU A 54 -6.53 -7.41 0.90
C GLU A 54 -5.84 -7.05 -0.42
N TRP A 55 -5.17 -5.89 -0.46
CA TRP A 55 -4.44 -5.45 -1.63
C TRP A 55 -3.17 -6.25 -1.88
N GLU A 56 -2.41 -6.58 -0.83
CA GLU A 56 -1.23 -7.44 -0.92
C GLU A 56 -1.63 -8.82 -1.46
N GLU A 57 -2.72 -9.41 -0.98
CA GLU A 57 -3.26 -10.68 -1.46
C GLU A 57 -3.75 -10.59 -2.91
N ALA A 58 -4.54 -9.58 -3.25
CA ALA A 58 -5.03 -9.38 -4.61
C ALA A 58 -3.91 -9.16 -5.64
N ARG A 59 -2.76 -8.64 -5.19
CA ARG A 59 -1.60 -8.33 -6.04
C ARG A 59 -0.45 -9.32 -5.89
N THR A 60 -0.58 -10.32 -5.02
CA THR A 60 0.33 -11.46 -4.93
C THR A 60 0.11 -12.32 -6.17
N VAL A 61 0.87 -12.02 -7.21
CA VAL A 61 0.91 -12.82 -8.44
C VAL A 61 1.88 -13.97 -8.24
N ALA A 62 1.42 -15.21 -8.48
CA ALA A 62 2.20 -16.43 -8.27
C ALA A 62 3.38 -16.64 -9.26
N GLY A 63 3.64 -15.69 -10.17
CA GLY A 63 4.75 -15.81 -11.11
C GLY A 63 5.05 -14.53 -11.89
N THR A 64 6.34 -14.21 -12.01
CA THR A 64 6.91 -13.09 -12.79
C THR A 64 7.04 -13.41 -14.29
N ASN A 65 6.15 -14.21 -14.89
CA ASN A 65 6.23 -14.51 -16.34
C ASN A 65 5.50 -13.50 -17.24
N GLN A 66 5.32 -12.25 -16.79
CA GLN A 66 4.78 -11.20 -17.65
C GLN A 66 5.59 -9.92 -17.51
N TYR A 67 6.75 -9.94 -18.15
CA TYR A 67 7.30 -8.71 -18.72
C TYR A 67 7.51 -8.97 -20.21
N ARG A 68 6.42 -8.87 -20.98
CA ARG A 68 6.54 -8.85 -22.44
C ARG A 68 6.96 -7.44 -22.83
N ARG A 69 8.26 -7.31 -23.14
CA ARG A 69 8.87 -6.12 -23.72
C ARG A 69 8.30 -5.84 -25.11
#